data_AF-D0RM89-F1
#
_entry.id   AF-D0RM89-F1
#
_cell.length_a   1.000
_cell.length_b   1.000
_cell.length_c   1.000
_cell.angle_alpha   90.00
_cell.angle_beta   90.00
_cell.angle_gamma   90.00
#
_symmetry.space_group_name_H-M   'P 1'
#
loop_
_entity.id
_entity.type
_entity.pdbx_description
1 polymer ?
#
loop_
_entity_poly.entity_id
_entity_poly.type
_entity_poly.pdbx_seq_one_letter_code
_entity_poly.pdbx_strand_id
1 'polypeptide(L)'
;MVFFGELGKDSCNLIKYFEAAPGVTPIEPGYNPATWMLECIGAGVGASSHTHGIDFAEYFSKSDLNVCMEQDLNQYGVLRPAIQSCCVVASFYMYWRTPTV
;
A
#
# COMPACT_ATOMS: atom_id res chain seq x y z
N MET A 1 1.04 -1.23 5.45
CA MET A 1 0.42 -1.51 4.15
C MET A 1 -0.53 -2.69 4.34
N VAL A 2 -1.73 -2.68 3.77
CA VAL A 2 -2.76 -3.72 4.05
C VAL A 2 -3.29 -4.41 2.79
N PHE A 3 -3.16 -3.78 1.63
CA PHE A 3 -3.50 -4.32 0.32
C PHE A 3 -2.65 -3.61 -0.73
N PHE A 4 -2.23 -4.34 -1.78
CA PHE A 4 -1.49 -3.80 -2.91
C PHE A 4 -2.03 -4.44 -4.19
N GLY A 5 -2.34 -3.62 -5.19
CA GLY A 5 -2.92 -4.07 -6.46
C GLY A 5 -4.20 -3.31 -6.83
N GLU A 6 -4.84 -3.77 -7.91
CA GLU A 6 -6.07 -3.15 -8.42
C GLU A 6 -7.29 -3.60 -7.62
N LEU A 7 -8.10 -2.63 -7.17
CA LEU A 7 -9.35 -2.89 -6.44
C LEU A 7 -10.37 -3.69 -7.27
N GLY A 8 -10.33 -3.56 -8.59
CA GLY A 8 -11.31 -4.16 -9.50
C GLY A 8 -12.64 -3.38 -9.55
N LYS A 9 -13.55 -3.81 -10.43
CA LYS A 9 -14.91 -3.26 -10.53
C LYS A 9 -15.63 -3.47 -9.18
N ASP A 10 -16.17 -2.39 -8.62
CA ASP A 10 -16.87 -2.40 -7.32
C ASP A 10 -16.04 -2.96 -6.15
N SER A 11 -14.71 -2.80 -6.21
CA SER A 11 -13.78 -3.27 -5.17
C SER A 11 -13.82 -4.79 -4.93
N CYS A 12 -14.26 -5.57 -5.92
CA CYS A 12 -14.44 -7.02 -5.77
C CYS A 12 -13.16 -7.78 -5.42
N ASN A 13 -11.98 -7.33 -5.88
CA ASN A 13 -10.71 -7.98 -5.54
C ASN A 13 -10.32 -7.70 -4.09
N LEU A 14 -10.55 -6.47 -3.63
CA LEU A 14 -10.32 -6.09 -2.24
C LEU A 14 -11.23 -6.91 -1.32
N ILE A 15 -12.54 -6.97 -1.61
CA ILE A 15 -13.50 -7.72 -0.79
C ILE A 15 -13.07 -9.18 -0.67
N LYS A 16 -12.75 -9.84 -1.79
CA LYS A 16 -12.28 -11.23 -1.81
C LYS A 16 -11.02 -11.45 -0.98
N TYR A 17 -10.06 -10.52 -1.03
CA TYR A 17 -8.82 -10.63 -0.25
C TYR A 17 -9.08 -10.56 1.25
N PHE A 18 -9.91 -9.61 1.69
CA PHE A 18 -10.27 -9.46 3.10
C PHE A 18 -11.17 -10.61 3.58
N GLU A 19 -12.12 -11.09 2.76
CA GLU A 19 -12.95 -12.28 3.09
C GLU A 19 -12.12 -13.58 3.16
N ALA A 20 -11.02 -13.67 2.41
CA ALA A 20 -10.12 -14.82 2.47
C ALA A 20 -9.26 -14.84 3.75
N ALA A 21 -9.11 -13.70 4.43
CA ALA A 21 -8.42 -13.66 5.70
C ALA A 21 -9.31 -14.32 6.79
N PRO A 22 -8.74 -15.19 7.63
CA PRO A 22 -9.50 -15.80 8.73
C PRO A 22 -10.04 -14.69 9.65
N GLY A 23 -11.17 -14.88 10.33
CA GLY A 23 -11.62 -13.94 11.36
C GLY A 23 -12.13 -12.56 10.87
N VAL A 24 -12.29 -12.36 9.56
CA VAL A 24 -12.95 -11.18 8.97
C VAL A 24 -14.44 -11.44 8.81
N THR A 25 -15.25 -10.47 9.24
CA THR A 25 -16.70 -10.51 9.02
C THR A 25 -17.02 -10.06 7.60
N PRO A 26 -17.78 -10.83 6.79
CA PRO A 26 -18.11 -10.46 5.42
C PRO A 26 -18.87 -9.13 5.36
N ILE A 27 -18.66 -8.38 4.28
CA ILE A 27 -19.28 -7.07 4.08
C ILE A 27 -20.80 -7.19 3.84
N GLU A 28 -21.57 -6.28 4.41
CA GLU A 28 -23.01 -6.21 4.14
C GLU A 28 -23.31 -5.66 2.73
N PRO A 29 -24.32 -6.21 2.03
CA PRO A 29 -24.67 -5.76 0.70
C PRO A 29 -25.14 -4.29 0.73
N GLY A 30 -24.43 -3.42 0.01
CA GLY A 30 -24.71 -1.98 -0.03
C GLY A 30 -23.87 -1.13 0.93
N TYR A 31 -23.00 -1.76 1.72
CA TYR A 31 -22.03 -1.05 2.56
C TYR A 31 -20.81 -0.59 1.74
N ASN A 32 -20.17 0.51 2.13
CA ASN A 32 -19.01 1.03 1.43
C ASN A 32 -17.77 0.16 1.71
N PRO A 33 -17.18 -0.50 0.70
CA PRO A 33 -16.03 -1.38 0.90
C PRO A 33 -14.79 -0.65 1.43
N ALA A 34 -14.65 0.65 1.14
CA ALA A 34 -13.56 1.45 1.69
C ALA A 34 -13.72 1.64 3.21
N THR A 35 -14.94 1.90 3.67
CA THR A 35 -15.25 2.04 5.11
C THR A 35 -15.07 0.71 5.83
N TRP A 36 -15.62 -0.38 5.29
CA TRP A 36 -15.48 -1.71 5.86
C TRP A 36 -14.01 -2.14 5.98
N MET A 37 -13.19 -1.85 4.97
CA MET A 37 -11.76 -2.10 5.03
C MET A 37 -11.08 -1.34 6.17
N LEU A 38 -11.40 -0.05 6.36
CA LEU A 38 -10.85 0.76 7.45
C LEU A 38 -11.24 0.20 8.83
N GLU A 39 -12.48 -0.26 8.98
CA GLU A 39 -12.97 -0.91 10.21
C GLU A 39 -12.32 -2.29 10.44
N CYS A 40 -12.01 -3.03 9.37
CA CYS A 40 -11.26 -4.28 9.45
C CYS A 40 -9.81 -4.06 9.93
N ILE A 41 -9.14 -3.00 9.48
CA ILE A 41 -7.74 -2.72 9.86
C ILE A 41 -7.62 -1.92 11.17
N GLY A 42 -8.73 -1.64 11.85
CA GLY A 42 -8.75 -0.85 13.09
C GLY A 42 -8.42 0.64 12.90
N ALA A 43 -8.45 1.15 11.65
CA ALA A 43 -8.27 2.56 11.32
C ALA A 43 -9.61 3.31 11.19
N GLY A 44 -10.72 2.63 11.39
CA GLY A 44 -12.06 3.20 11.40
C GLY A 44 -12.29 4.10 12.62
N VAL A 45 -13.09 5.16 12.44
CA VAL A 45 -13.50 6.09 13.50
C VAL A 45 -14.48 5.47 14.52
N GLY A 46 -15.01 4.27 14.24
CA GLY A 46 -15.79 3.48 15.18
C GLY A 46 -14.97 2.32 15.72
N ALA A 47 -15.02 2.06 17.02
CA ALA A 47 -14.34 0.95 17.69
C ALA A 47 -14.89 -0.45 17.31
N SER A 48 -15.63 -0.55 16.20
CA SER A 48 -16.23 -1.77 15.66
C SER A 48 -15.17 -2.51 14.84
N SER A 49 -14.24 -3.18 15.52
CA SER A 49 -13.30 -4.07 14.86
C SER A 49 -14.10 -5.22 14.23
N HIS A 50 -14.22 -5.23 12.90
CA HIS A 50 -14.85 -6.32 12.14
C HIS A 50 -13.94 -7.56 12.04
N THR A 51 -12.78 -7.48 12.70
CA THR A 51 -11.75 -8.50 12.79
C THR A 51 -11.46 -8.84 14.24
N HIS A 52 -11.40 -10.15 14.51
CA HIS A 52 -11.03 -10.68 15.80
C HIS A 52 -9.56 -11.11 15.79
N GLY A 53 -8.67 -10.23 16.27
CA GLY A 53 -7.30 -10.60 16.65
C GLY A 53 -6.33 -10.86 15.50
N ILE A 54 -6.56 -10.28 14.32
CA ILE A 54 -5.64 -10.39 13.18
C ILE A 54 -5.04 -9.04 12.87
N ASP A 55 -3.70 -9.02 12.88
CA ASP A 55 -2.93 -7.87 12.43
C ASP A 55 -2.76 -7.94 10.92
N PHE A 56 -3.48 -7.09 10.20
CA PHE A 56 -3.38 -7.04 8.73
C PHE A 56 -2.01 -6.60 8.24
N ALA A 57 -1.23 -5.86 9.05
CA ALA A 57 0.11 -5.48 8.65
C ALA A 57 1.04 -6.70 8.64
N GLU A 58 0.93 -7.59 9.64
CA GLU A 58 1.65 -8.86 9.67
C GLU A 58 1.14 -9.82 8.60
N TYR A 59 -0.18 -9.93 8.42
CA TYR A 59 -0.78 -10.77 7.37
C TYR A 59 -0.32 -10.33 5.98
N PHE A 60 -0.33 -9.02 5.70
CA PHE A 60 0.15 -8.46 4.45
C PHE A 60 1.64 -8.77 4.24
N SER A 61 2.47 -8.58 5.27
CA SER A 61 3.91 -8.85 5.22
C SER A 61 4.23 -10.31 4.85
N LYS A 62 3.38 -11.26 5.26
CA LYS A 62 3.50 -12.69 4.92
C LYS A 62 2.88 -13.07 3.57
N SER A 63 2.08 -12.20 2.97
CA SER A 63 1.34 -12.48 1.74
C SER A 63 2.16 -12.20 0.48
N ASP A 64 1.82 -12.87 -0.62
CA ASP A 64 2.41 -12.65 -1.94
C ASP A 64 2.23 -11.20 -2.45
N LEU A 65 1.25 -10.46 -1.91
CA LEU A 65 1.04 -9.04 -2.24
C LEU A 65 2.23 -8.16 -1.82
N ASN A 66 2.90 -8.50 -0.71
CA ASN A 66 4.08 -7.76 -0.26
C ASN A 66 5.26 -7.98 -1.21
N VAL A 67 5.45 -9.22 -1.67
CA VAL A 67 6.50 -9.55 -2.65
C VAL A 67 6.23 -8.86 -3.99
N CYS A 68 4.98 -8.86 -4.46
CA CYS A 68 4.59 -8.14 -5.68
C CYS A 68 4.80 -6.62 -5.55
N MET A 69 4.43 -6.06 -4.40
CA MET A 69 4.70 -4.65 -4.07
C MET A 69 6.19 -4.34 -4.08
N GLU A 70 7.00 -5.19 -3.45
CA GLU A 70 8.45 -5.01 -3.40
C GLU A 70 9.08 -5.13 -4.79
N GLN A 71 8.59 -6.06 -5.63
CA GLN A 71 9.03 -6.19 -7.02
C GLN A 71 8.67 -4.97 -7.87
N ASP A 72 7.46 -4.42 -7.71
CA ASP A 72 7.03 -3.21 -8.42
C ASP A 72 7.82 -1.98 -7.96
N LEU A 73 8.05 -1.83 -6.65
CA LEU A 73 8.91 -0.78 -6.10
C LEU A 73 10.38 -0.92 -6.53
N ASN A 74 10.84 -2.16 -6.73
CA ASN A 74 12.19 -2.46 -7.22
C ASN A 74 12.29 -2.36 -8.77
N GLN A 75 11.15 -2.20 -9.46
CA GLN A 75 11.14 -1.92 -10.89
C GLN A 75 11.73 -0.52 -11.13
N TYR A 76 12.64 -0.44 -12.10
CA TYR A 76 13.44 0.74 -12.41
C TYR A 76 12.60 2.02 -12.50
N GLY A 77 12.89 3.01 -11.64
CA GLY A 77 12.38 4.39 -11.81
C GLY A 77 11.87 5.10 -10.55
N VAL A 78 11.57 4.40 -9.44
CA VAL A 78 10.97 5.04 -8.25
C VAL A 78 11.91 5.13 -7.06
N LEU A 79 12.69 4.08 -6.73
CA LEU A 79 13.57 4.09 -5.54
C LEU A 79 15.07 3.85 -5.82
N ARG A 80 15.43 3.47 -7.06
CA ARG A 80 16.83 3.36 -7.49
C ARG A 80 17.14 4.50 -8.45
N PRO A 81 18.01 5.47 -8.11
CA PRO A 81 18.56 6.35 -9.13
C PRO A 81 19.20 5.47 -10.19
N ALA A 82 18.80 5.65 -11.44
CA ALA A 82 19.39 4.94 -12.56
C ALA A 82 20.91 5.16 -12.51
N ILE A 83 21.68 4.08 -12.27
CA ILE A 83 23.12 4.08 -12.49
C ILE A 83 23.33 4.02 -14.01
N GLN A 84 22.91 5.08 -14.69
CA GLN A 84 23.33 5.43 -16.03
C GLN A 84 23.06 6.91 -16.26
N SER A 85 23.76 7.76 -15.50
CA SER A 85 24.05 9.12 -15.93
C SER A 85 25.26 9.66 -15.18
N CYS A 86 26.45 9.22 -15.60
CA CYS A 86 27.70 9.94 -15.32
C CYS A 86 27.72 11.37 -15.90
N CYS A 87 26.65 11.82 -16.59
CA CYS A 87 26.58 13.14 -17.21
C CYS A 87 25.64 14.13 -16.50
N VAL A 88 24.73 13.70 -15.61
CA VAL A 88 23.72 14.62 -15.01
C VAL A 88 24.10 15.14 -13.62
N VAL A 89 25.15 14.60 -13.00
CA VAL A 89 25.62 15.06 -11.68
C VAL A 89 26.22 16.47 -11.72
N ALA A 90 26.51 17.03 -12.91
CA ALA A 90 27.06 18.37 -13.06
C ALA A 90 26.02 19.50 -12.86
N SER A 91 24.74 19.27 -13.14
CA SER A 91 23.74 20.34 -13.07
C SER A 91 23.13 20.53 -11.68
N PHE A 92 23.10 19.48 -10.84
CA PHE A 92 22.53 19.58 -9.50
C PHE A 92 23.46 20.28 -8.51
N TYR A 93 24.79 20.16 -8.66
CA TYR A 93 25.75 20.81 -7.76
C TYR A 93 25.85 22.33 -7.93
N MET A 94 25.40 22.89 -9.06
CA MET A 94 25.45 24.32 -9.35
C MET A 94 24.24 25.10 -8.80
N TYR A 95 23.14 24.43 -8.43
CA TYR A 95 21.90 25.10 -8.00
C TYR A 95 21.79 25.34 -6.48
N TRP A 96 22.67 24.76 -5.66
CA TRP A 96 22.60 24.86 -4.18
C TRP A 96 23.73 25.69 -3.54
N ARG A 97 24.53 26.44 -4.30
CA ARG A 97 25.46 27.43 -3.73
C ARG A 97 24.90 28.84 -3.92
N THR A 98 24.32 29.39 -2.86
CA THR A 98 23.95 30.80 -2.76
C THR A 98 25.17 31.70 -3.01
N PRO A 99 25.06 32.81 -3.76
CA PRO A 99 26.13 33.78 -3.89
C PRO A 99 26.33 34.51 -2.56
N THR A 100 27.52 34.35 -1.96
CA THR A 100 28.00 35.22 -0.89
C THR A 100 28.37 36.57 -1.50
N VAL A 101 27.64 37.63 -1.15
CA VAL A 101 28.15 39.01 -1.21
C VAL A 101 28.98 39.30 0.02
#